data_AF-A0A2A2QHL1-F1
#
_entry.id   AF-A0A2A2QHL1-F1
#
_cell.length_a   1.000
_cell.length_b   1.000
_cell.length_c   1.000
_cell.angle_alpha   90.00
_cell.angle_beta   90.00
_cell.angle_gamma   90.00
#
_symmetry.space_group_name_H-M   'P 1'
#
loop_
_entity.id
_entity.type
_entity.pdbx_description
1 polymer ?
#
loop_
_entity_poly.entity_id
_entity_poly.type
_entity_poly.pdbx_seq_one_letter_code
_entity_poly.pdbx_strand_id
1 'polypeptide(L)'
;DEDGLSLDDLPLMNAGNDSDGSNNYPRGDFSMFLYHRHPFIQSMLVSRSCLRSGKPFDESLQVAEDTRLIHQLVLAHGFVALNQQLVQVRRGRAIAGLSDDMDVGAAYRRYDCYLRVQAQAYRRLSKRHEASARFVRRNMGYFSSRLGEIACAIGCRDAAFSHARAGLGMWCGLKCFMRNLLVLTAYPVSKKWFSKKWRVMPEAYVV
;
A
#
# COMPACT_ATOMS: atom_id res chain seq x y z
N ASP A 1 -7.79 3.64 8.46
CA ASP A 1 -6.36 3.34 8.73
C ASP A 1 -6.27 2.49 10.02
N GLU A 2 -5.17 1.78 10.29
CA GLU A 2 -4.85 1.27 11.65
C GLU A 2 -4.98 2.35 12.73
N ASP A 3 -4.87 3.62 12.35
CA ASP A 3 -4.96 4.77 13.26
C ASP A 3 -6.39 5.34 13.35
N GLY A 4 -7.40 4.69 12.74
CA GLY A 4 -8.79 5.12 12.78
C GLY A 4 -9.08 6.43 12.02
N LEU A 5 -8.03 7.12 11.56
CA LEU A 5 -8.13 8.33 10.75
C LEU A 5 -8.77 8.02 9.41
N SER A 6 -9.61 8.96 8.95
CA SER A 6 -10.17 8.89 7.62
C SER A 6 -9.04 8.94 6.61
N LEU A 7 -9.13 8.12 5.56
CA LEU A 7 -8.27 8.23 4.39
C LEU A 7 -8.52 9.55 3.61
N ASP A 8 -9.50 10.35 4.05
CA ASP A 8 -9.83 11.67 3.51
C ASP A 8 -8.91 12.78 4.01
N ASP A 9 -8.21 12.58 5.14
CA ASP A 9 -7.28 13.57 5.72
C ASP A 9 -5.83 13.36 5.24
N LEU A 10 -5.63 12.58 4.17
CA LEU A 10 -4.30 12.42 3.60
C LEU A 10 -3.83 13.78 3.04
N PRO A 11 -2.62 14.23 3.40
CA PRO A 11 -2.13 15.53 2.96
C PRO A 11 -2.15 15.61 1.44
N LEU A 12 -2.67 16.72 0.93
CA LEU A 12 -2.56 17.05 -0.50
C LEU A 12 -1.10 16.91 -0.92
N MET A 13 -0.88 16.49 -2.17
CA MET A 13 0.47 16.30 -2.69
C MET A 13 1.37 17.53 -2.48
N ASN A 14 0.77 18.72 -2.41
CA ASN A 14 1.49 19.96 -2.11
C ASN A 14 0.72 20.82 -1.10
N ALA A 15 0.57 20.34 0.14
CA ALA A 15 -0.13 21.08 1.20
C ALA A 15 0.50 22.46 1.57
N GLY A 16 1.68 22.79 1.05
CA GLY A 16 2.37 24.06 1.29
C GLY A 16 2.28 25.10 0.16
N ASN A 17 1.64 24.78 -0.98
CA ASN A 17 1.43 25.74 -2.06
C ASN A 17 -0.02 26.20 -2.05
N ASP A 18 -0.23 27.51 -2.16
CA ASP A 18 -1.52 28.17 -2.27
C ASP A 18 -2.45 27.44 -3.25
N SER A 19 -3.73 27.43 -2.91
CA SER A 19 -4.83 26.61 -3.46
C SER A 19 -5.10 26.72 -4.98
N ASP A 20 -4.25 27.38 -5.74
CA ASP A 20 -4.40 27.60 -7.20
C ASP A 20 -3.14 27.29 -8.03
N GLY A 21 -2.10 26.71 -7.45
CA GLY A 21 -0.87 26.37 -8.17
C GLY A 21 -0.90 25.00 -8.89
N SER A 22 -0.41 24.94 -10.12
CA SER A 22 0.01 23.69 -10.77
C SER A 22 1.49 23.44 -10.56
N ASN A 23 1.88 22.27 -10.05
CA ASN A 23 3.29 21.89 -9.93
C ASN A 23 3.66 20.88 -11.02
N ASN A 24 4.69 21.19 -11.79
CA ASN A 24 5.19 20.33 -12.86
C ASN A 24 6.34 19.45 -12.35
N TYR A 25 6.19 18.14 -12.49
CA TYR A 25 7.16 17.13 -12.12
C TYR A 25 7.62 16.41 -13.39
N PRO A 26 8.72 16.89 -14.04
CA PRO A 26 9.17 16.34 -15.30
C PRO A 26 9.59 14.87 -15.14
N ARG A 27 9.75 14.18 -16.27
CA ARG A 27 10.28 12.80 -16.27
C ARG A 27 11.61 12.74 -15.50
N GLY A 28 11.67 11.84 -14.52
CA GLY A 28 12.83 11.70 -13.65
C GLY A 28 12.64 12.35 -12.28
N ASP A 29 11.56 13.11 -12.09
CA ASP A 29 11.09 13.48 -10.76
C ASP A 29 10.32 12.30 -10.14
N PHE A 30 10.74 11.90 -8.94
CA PHE A 30 10.20 10.74 -8.23
C PHE A 30 9.53 11.12 -6.91
N SER A 31 9.14 12.40 -6.75
CA SER A 31 8.46 12.93 -5.57
C SER A 31 7.13 12.20 -5.30
N MET A 32 6.49 11.70 -6.36
CA MET A 32 5.29 10.86 -6.28
C MET A 32 5.43 9.58 -5.44
N PHE A 33 6.66 9.13 -5.22
CA PHE A 33 6.96 7.91 -4.46
C PHE A 33 7.28 8.20 -2.98
N LEU A 34 7.27 9.47 -2.57
CA LEU A 34 7.56 9.90 -1.21
C LEU A 34 6.30 9.97 -0.33
N TYR A 35 5.20 9.36 -0.77
CA TYR A 35 3.94 9.26 -0.01
C TYR A 35 3.84 7.94 0.75
N HIS A 36 3.38 8.03 2.00
CA HIS A 36 3.09 6.87 2.82
C HIS A 36 2.07 5.95 2.11
N ARG A 37 2.43 4.67 1.99
CA ARG A 37 1.67 3.59 1.33
C ARG A 37 1.53 3.79 -0.18
N HIS A 38 0.82 4.81 -0.63
CA HIS A 38 0.73 5.25 -2.02
C HIS A 38 0.12 6.66 -2.07
N PRO A 39 0.44 7.47 -3.08
CA PRO A 39 -0.25 8.74 -3.30
C PRO A 39 -1.75 8.50 -3.48
N PHE A 40 -2.59 9.31 -2.85
CA PHE A 40 -4.04 9.25 -3.03
C PHE A 40 -4.44 10.13 -4.21
N ILE A 41 -4.53 9.52 -5.40
CA ILE A 41 -5.02 10.20 -6.60
C ILE A 41 -6.49 9.86 -6.79
N GLN A 42 -7.35 10.86 -6.62
CA GLN A 42 -8.79 10.69 -6.84
C GLN A 42 -9.16 10.72 -8.33
N SER A 43 -8.42 11.47 -9.13
CA SER A 43 -8.63 11.60 -10.57
C SER A 43 -7.32 11.96 -11.28
N MET A 44 -7.18 11.52 -12.53
CA MET A 44 -6.06 11.90 -13.39
C MET A 44 -6.53 12.06 -14.83
N LEU A 45 -5.91 12.99 -15.55
CA LEU A 45 -6.02 13.11 -17.00
C LEU A 45 -4.73 12.56 -17.61
N VAL A 46 -4.87 11.63 -18.55
CA VAL A 46 -3.73 10.98 -19.21
C VAL A 46 -3.89 11.12 -20.70
N SER A 47 -2.83 11.55 -21.39
CA SER A 47 -2.85 11.62 -22.85
C SER A 47 -3.02 10.21 -23.44
N ARG A 48 -3.77 10.11 -24.54
CA ARG A 48 -4.01 8.82 -25.21
C ARG A 48 -2.70 8.14 -25.64
N SER A 49 -1.69 8.91 -26.06
CA SER A 49 -0.38 8.38 -26.44
C SER A 49 0.42 7.85 -25.24
N CYS A 50 0.37 8.54 -24.09
CA CYS A 50 0.99 8.05 -22.86
C CYS A 50 0.33 6.75 -22.37
N LEU A 51 -1.00 6.65 -22.46
CA LEU A 51 -1.72 5.43 -22.06
C LEU A 51 -1.40 4.25 -22.99
N ARG A 52 -1.36 4.47 -24.32
CA ARG A 52 -1.04 3.43 -25.31
C ARG A 52 0.42 2.96 -25.27
N SER A 53 1.34 3.80 -24.81
CA SER A 53 2.75 3.42 -24.61
C SER A 53 2.99 2.69 -23.28
N GLY A 54 2.02 2.72 -22.36
CA GLY A 54 2.04 1.96 -21.12
C GLY A 54 1.77 0.47 -21.33
N LYS A 55 1.97 -0.33 -20.29
CA LYS A 55 1.46 -1.70 -20.29
C LYS A 55 -0.03 -1.67 -19.97
N PRO A 56 -0.82 -2.62 -20.49
CA PRO A 56 -2.21 -2.76 -20.09
C PRO A 56 -2.31 -3.05 -18.60
N PHE A 57 -3.52 -2.88 -18.09
CA PHE A 57 -3.91 -3.29 -16.77
C PHE A 57 -3.57 -4.77 -16.52
N ASP A 58 -3.10 -5.06 -15.30
CA ASP A 58 -2.70 -6.41 -14.94
C ASP A 58 -3.88 -7.12 -14.28
N GLU A 59 -4.54 -7.98 -15.05
CA GLU A 59 -5.69 -8.76 -14.60
C GLU A 59 -5.35 -9.75 -13.46
N SER A 60 -4.06 -10.00 -13.18
CA SER A 60 -3.65 -10.76 -12.01
C SER A 60 -3.67 -9.95 -10.70
N LEU A 61 -3.90 -8.64 -10.77
CA LEU A 61 -4.10 -7.77 -9.61
C LEU A 61 -5.59 -7.60 -9.37
N GLN A 62 -6.07 -8.11 -8.23
CA GLN A 62 -7.45 -7.90 -7.81
C GLN A 62 -7.68 -6.47 -7.28
N VAL A 63 -6.61 -5.77 -6.88
CA VAL A 63 -6.60 -4.38 -6.40
C VAL A 63 -5.25 -3.72 -6.71
N ALA A 64 -5.15 -2.40 -6.51
CA ALA A 64 -3.93 -1.60 -6.71
C ALA A 64 -3.43 -1.52 -8.17
N GLU A 65 -4.28 -1.92 -9.11
CA GLU A 65 -4.02 -1.86 -10.55
C GLU A 65 -3.93 -0.40 -11.03
N ASP A 66 -4.76 0.48 -10.47
CA ASP A 66 -4.68 1.94 -10.57
C ASP A 66 -3.30 2.49 -10.15
N THR A 67 -2.84 2.09 -8.96
CA THR A 67 -1.57 2.50 -8.38
C THR A 67 -0.40 2.06 -9.25
N ARG A 68 -0.49 0.84 -9.80
CA ARG A 68 0.50 0.34 -10.75
C ARG A 68 0.52 1.18 -12.02
N LEU A 69 -0.64 1.48 -12.61
CA LEU A 69 -0.72 2.32 -13.81
C LEU A 69 -0.09 3.69 -13.56
N ILE A 70 -0.44 4.34 -12.45
CA ILE A 70 0.12 5.62 -12.02
C ILE A 70 1.65 5.54 -11.93
N HIS A 71 2.19 4.56 -11.20
CA HIS A 71 3.64 4.39 -11.07
C HIS A 71 4.31 4.23 -12.44
N GLN A 72 3.70 3.46 -13.35
CA GLN A 72 4.25 3.27 -14.69
C GLN A 72 4.27 4.56 -15.51
N LEU A 73 3.18 5.32 -15.49
CA LEU A 73 3.07 6.58 -16.21
C LEU A 73 4.06 7.61 -15.69
N VAL A 74 4.15 7.77 -14.37
CA VAL A 74 5.08 8.71 -13.71
C VAL A 74 6.54 8.37 -14.03
N LEU A 75 6.91 7.09 -13.93
CA LEU A 75 8.28 6.63 -14.25
C LEU A 75 8.66 6.81 -15.72
N ALA A 76 7.68 6.85 -16.62
CA ALA A 76 7.89 6.96 -18.07
C ALA A 76 7.84 8.41 -18.56
N HIS A 77 6.92 9.22 -18.03
CA HIS A 77 6.50 10.49 -18.64
C HIS A 77 6.58 11.70 -17.69
N GLY A 78 6.67 11.50 -16.37
CA GLY A 78 6.44 12.59 -15.40
C GLY A 78 4.95 12.86 -15.16
N PHE A 79 4.62 13.92 -14.43
CA PHE A 79 3.25 14.31 -14.12
C PHE A 79 3.12 15.79 -13.74
N VAL A 80 1.89 16.31 -13.76
CA VAL A 80 1.55 17.62 -13.19
C VAL A 80 0.54 17.38 -12.08
N ALA A 81 0.78 17.97 -10.92
CA ALA A 81 -0.17 17.94 -9.81
C ALA A 81 -1.00 19.23 -9.80
N LEU A 82 -2.32 19.08 -9.76
CA LEU A 82 -3.27 20.17 -9.57
C LEU A 82 -3.86 20.07 -8.17
N ASN A 83 -3.66 21.09 -7.35
CA ASN A 83 -4.23 21.19 -6.00
C ASN A 83 -5.68 21.70 -6.02
N GLN A 84 -6.48 21.28 -7.00
CA GLN A 84 -7.87 21.69 -7.14
C GLN A 84 -8.80 20.47 -7.01
N GLN A 85 -9.96 20.67 -6.38
CA GLN A 85 -10.97 19.62 -6.27
C GLN A 85 -11.65 19.41 -7.63
N LEU A 86 -11.16 18.43 -8.39
CA LEU A 86 -11.74 18.09 -9.69
C LEU A 86 -12.91 17.11 -9.60
N VAL A 87 -12.93 16.27 -8.56
CA VAL A 87 -13.94 15.22 -8.39
C VAL A 87 -14.29 15.12 -6.90
N GLN A 88 -15.57 14.89 -6.61
CA GLN A 88 -16.01 14.50 -5.27
C GLN A 88 -16.22 12.98 -5.23
N VAL A 89 -15.35 12.27 -4.50
CA VAL A 89 -15.52 10.83 -4.29
C VAL A 89 -16.66 10.60 -3.30
N ARG A 90 -17.78 10.04 -3.77
CA ARG A 90 -18.87 9.64 -2.88
C ARG A 90 -18.46 8.38 -2.10
N ARG A 91 -18.19 8.53 -0.81
CA ARG A 91 -17.86 7.42 0.10
C ARG A 91 -19.03 6.92 0.94
N GLY A 92 -20.23 7.49 0.78
CA GLY A 92 -21.45 6.92 1.36
C GLY A 92 -21.72 5.56 0.74
N ARG A 93 -21.42 4.48 1.47
CA ARG A 93 -21.59 3.11 1.00
C ARG A 93 -22.53 2.36 1.93
N ALA A 94 -23.53 1.70 1.36
CA ALA A 94 -24.40 0.78 2.10
C ALA A 94 -23.66 -0.51 2.51
N ILE A 95 -22.53 -0.80 1.84
CA ILE A 95 -21.71 -2.00 2.03
C ILE A 95 -20.28 -1.54 2.32
N ALA A 96 -19.59 -2.20 3.25
CA ALA A 96 -18.18 -1.95 3.53
C ALA A 96 -17.37 -1.99 2.21
N GLY A 97 -16.53 -0.99 1.99
CA GLY A 97 -15.62 -1.03 0.85
C GLY A 97 -14.58 -2.13 1.01
N LEU A 98 -13.88 -2.45 -0.09
CA LEU A 98 -12.71 -3.32 -0.02
C LEU A 98 -11.78 -2.86 1.13
N SER A 99 -11.48 -1.56 1.25
CA SER A 99 -10.63 -1.02 2.34
C SER A 99 -11.11 -1.30 3.77
N ASP A 100 -12.42 -1.50 3.96
CA ASP A 100 -13.10 -1.49 5.26
C ASP A 100 -13.49 -2.91 5.72
N ASP A 101 -13.40 -3.88 4.80
CA ASP A 101 -13.68 -5.28 5.07
C ASP A 101 -12.60 -5.90 5.96
N MET A 102 -13.05 -6.48 7.07
CA MET A 102 -12.23 -7.24 8.02
C MET A 102 -12.09 -8.71 7.60
N ASP A 103 -12.66 -9.10 6.45
CA ASP A 103 -12.41 -10.40 5.84
C ASP A 103 -10.91 -10.60 5.60
N VAL A 104 -10.41 -11.68 6.19
CA VAL A 104 -8.99 -11.94 6.28
C VAL A 104 -8.41 -12.36 4.93
N GLY A 105 -9.20 -13.07 4.12
CA GLY A 105 -8.83 -13.45 2.76
C GLY A 105 -8.71 -12.25 1.83
N ALA A 106 -9.71 -11.36 1.84
CA ALA A 106 -9.72 -10.13 1.07
C ALA A 106 -8.61 -9.17 1.50
N ALA A 107 -8.37 -9.03 2.80
CA ALA A 107 -7.28 -8.22 3.33
C ALA A 107 -5.91 -8.78 2.91
N TYR A 108 -5.69 -10.09 2.99
CA TYR A 108 -4.44 -10.72 2.58
C TYR A 108 -4.15 -10.48 1.10
N ARG A 109 -5.12 -10.75 0.22
CA ARG A 109 -4.98 -10.52 -1.23
C ARG A 109 -4.69 -9.06 -1.55
N ARG A 110 -5.31 -8.12 -0.83
CA ARG A 110 -5.08 -6.70 -1.00
C ARG A 110 -3.66 -6.28 -0.65
N TYR A 111 -3.17 -6.70 0.52
CA TYR A 111 -1.80 -6.38 0.93
C TYR A 111 -0.74 -7.06 0.05
N ASP A 112 -1.01 -8.26 -0.46
CA ASP A 112 -0.15 -8.92 -1.44
C ASP A 112 -0.07 -8.13 -2.76
N CYS A 113 -1.22 -7.69 -3.29
CA CYS A 113 -1.26 -6.83 -4.48
C CYS A 113 -0.46 -5.53 -4.26
N TYR A 114 -0.65 -4.85 -3.13
CA TYR A 114 0.13 -3.65 -2.81
C TYR A 114 1.63 -3.95 -2.73
N LEU A 115 2.03 -5.05 -2.09
CA LEU A 115 3.43 -5.44 -2.00
C LEU A 115 4.04 -5.71 -3.39
N ARG A 116 3.32 -6.40 -4.27
CA ARG A 116 3.73 -6.65 -5.67
C ARG A 116 3.93 -5.33 -6.43
N VAL A 117 3.01 -4.38 -6.31
CA VAL A 117 3.10 -3.07 -6.97
C VAL A 117 4.28 -2.25 -6.44
N GLN A 118 4.48 -2.23 -5.11
CA GLN A 118 5.63 -1.55 -4.50
C GLN A 118 6.96 -2.20 -4.90
N ALA A 119 7.04 -3.53 -4.96
CA ALA A 119 8.24 -4.24 -5.40
C ALA A 119 8.63 -3.90 -6.85
N GLN A 120 7.64 -3.76 -7.74
CA GLN A 120 7.87 -3.31 -9.12
C GLN A 120 8.40 -1.88 -9.16
N ALA A 121 7.83 -0.96 -8.38
CA ALA A 121 8.31 0.41 -8.27
C ALA A 121 9.74 0.46 -7.70
N TYR A 122 10.01 -0.28 -6.63
CA TYR A 122 11.32 -0.38 -5.99
C TYR A 122 12.40 -0.81 -6.99
N ARG A 123 12.16 -1.88 -7.76
CA ARG A 123 13.11 -2.38 -8.76
C ARG A 123 13.45 -1.33 -9.82
N ARG A 124 12.49 -0.47 -10.18
CA ARG A 124 12.71 0.61 -11.16
C ARG A 124 13.40 1.83 -10.56
N LEU A 125 13.18 2.11 -9.29
CA LEU A 125 13.72 3.27 -8.57
C LEU A 125 15.09 3.02 -7.94
N SER A 126 15.42 1.79 -7.55
CA SER A 126 16.62 1.48 -6.77
C SER A 126 17.93 1.89 -7.44
N LYS A 127 17.94 2.00 -8.77
CA LYS A 127 19.09 2.46 -9.57
C LYS A 127 18.97 3.90 -10.05
N ARG A 128 17.86 4.60 -9.76
CA ARG A 128 17.53 5.92 -10.31
C ARG A 128 17.42 7.01 -9.24
N HIS A 129 16.87 6.68 -8.08
CA HIS A 129 16.62 7.65 -7.02
C HIS A 129 16.55 6.99 -5.65
N GLU A 130 17.61 7.15 -4.86
CA GLU A 130 17.77 6.44 -3.59
C GLU A 130 16.70 6.83 -2.56
N ALA A 131 16.37 8.13 -2.44
CA ALA A 131 15.39 8.59 -1.46
C ALA A 131 14.01 7.95 -1.70
N SER A 132 13.52 7.96 -2.95
CA SER A 132 12.25 7.33 -3.31
C SER A 132 12.31 5.81 -3.19
N ALA A 133 13.43 5.18 -3.56
CA ALA A 133 13.61 3.74 -3.39
C ALA A 133 13.59 3.31 -1.91
N ARG A 134 14.23 4.08 -1.01
CA ARG A 134 14.17 3.85 0.43
C ARG A 134 12.75 4.02 0.96
N PHE A 135 12.02 5.02 0.47
CA PHE A 135 10.64 5.25 0.87
C PHE A 135 9.71 4.09 0.43
N VAL A 136 9.81 3.66 -0.83
CA VAL A 136 9.08 2.51 -1.34
C VAL A 136 9.46 1.22 -0.58
N ARG A 137 10.74 1.02 -0.23
CA ARG A 137 11.17 -0.12 0.59
C ARG A 137 10.52 -0.09 1.98
N ARG A 138 10.34 1.08 2.60
CA ARG A 138 9.59 1.22 3.86
C ARG A 138 8.12 0.81 3.67
N ASN A 139 7.47 1.24 2.59
CA ASN A 139 6.10 0.81 2.27
C ASN A 139 6.00 -0.71 2.07
N MET A 140 6.97 -1.33 1.38
CA MET A 140 7.05 -2.79 1.26
C MET A 140 7.16 -3.46 2.63
N GLY A 141 8.00 -2.94 3.52
CA GLY A 141 8.11 -3.45 4.89
C GLY A 141 6.79 -3.39 5.65
N TYR A 142 6.02 -2.31 5.47
CA TYR A 142 4.69 -2.16 6.09
C TYR A 142 3.72 -3.23 5.59
N PHE A 143 3.64 -3.42 4.27
CA PHE A 143 2.75 -4.43 3.68
C PHE A 143 3.16 -5.86 4.05
N SER A 144 4.47 -6.16 4.04
CA SER A 144 5.01 -7.43 4.53
C SER A 144 4.66 -7.67 6.01
N SER A 145 4.77 -6.64 6.85
CA SER A 145 4.39 -6.73 8.25
C SER A 145 2.89 -7.04 8.44
N ARG A 146 2.02 -6.45 7.61
CA ARG A 146 0.56 -6.72 7.63
C ARG A 146 0.24 -8.12 7.13
N LEU A 147 0.92 -8.62 6.10
CA LEU A 147 0.78 -10.01 5.64
C LEU A 147 1.23 -11.01 6.70
N GLY A 148 2.31 -10.72 7.42
CA GLY A 148 2.77 -11.53 8.55
C GLY A 148 1.76 -11.55 9.70
N GLU A 149 1.15 -10.39 9.99
CA GLU A 149 0.06 -10.27 10.97
C GLU A 149 -1.14 -11.15 10.61
N ILE A 150 -1.60 -11.05 9.36
CA ILE A 150 -2.76 -11.79 8.87
C ILE A 150 -2.46 -13.30 8.84
N ALA A 151 -1.32 -13.70 8.30
CA ALA A 151 -0.90 -15.10 8.27
C ALA A 151 -0.80 -15.69 9.69
N CYS A 152 -0.36 -14.88 10.67
CA CYS A 152 -0.36 -15.28 12.07
C CYS A 152 -1.80 -15.46 12.61
N ALA A 153 -2.71 -14.53 12.29
CA ALA A 153 -4.12 -14.59 12.71
C ALA A 153 -4.85 -15.85 12.24
N ILE A 154 -4.57 -16.32 11.02
CA ILE A 154 -5.16 -17.54 10.42
C ILE A 154 -4.39 -18.83 10.74
N GLY A 155 -3.33 -18.77 11.56
CA GLY A 155 -2.56 -19.95 11.94
C GLY A 155 -1.55 -20.46 10.91
N CYS A 156 -1.33 -19.75 9.80
CA CYS A 156 -0.32 -20.11 8.79
C CYS A 156 1.10 -19.68 9.25
N ARG A 157 1.72 -20.48 10.12
CA ARG A 157 3.01 -20.16 10.77
C ARG A 157 4.14 -19.84 9.79
N ASP A 158 4.34 -20.67 8.76
CA ASP A 158 5.47 -20.49 7.83
C ASP A 158 5.36 -19.20 7.03
N ALA A 159 4.15 -18.90 6.54
CA ALA A 159 3.86 -17.64 5.87
C ALA A 159 4.06 -16.44 6.82
N ALA A 160 3.59 -16.55 8.07
CA ALA A 160 3.76 -15.50 9.07
C ALA A 160 5.24 -15.19 9.34
N PHE A 161 6.07 -16.24 9.48
CA PHE A 161 7.49 -16.10 9.75
C PHE A 161 8.24 -15.55 8.54
N SER A 162 7.92 -16.02 7.33
CA SER A 162 8.50 -15.51 6.09
C SER A 162 8.27 -14.00 5.93
N HIS A 163 7.01 -13.58 6.07
CA HIS A 163 6.60 -12.18 5.96
C HIS A 163 7.17 -11.30 7.09
N ALA A 164 7.24 -11.81 8.32
CA ALA A 164 7.83 -11.09 9.45
C ALA A 164 9.34 -10.87 9.28
N ARG A 165 10.10 -11.87 8.80
CA ARG A 165 11.53 -11.73 8.48
C ARG A 165 11.75 -10.70 7.37
N ALA A 166 10.98 -10.78 6.30
CA ALA A 166 11.03 -9.80 5.21
C ALA A 166 10.72 -8.38 5.72
N GLY A 167 9.70 -8.23 6.57
CA GLY A 167 9.35 -6.96 7.18
C GLY A 167 10.44 -6.37 8.08
N LEU A 168 11.14 -7.20 8.88
CA LEU A 168 12.29 -6.76 9.69
C LEU A 168 13.44 -6.28 8.80
N GLY A 169 13.77 -7.03 7.74
CA GLY A 169 14.86 -6.68 6.82
C GLY A 169 14.64 -5.39 6.03
N MET A 170 13.41 -4.89 5.95
CA MET A 170 13.07 -3.66 5.23
C MET A 170 12.95 -2.42 6.12
N TRP A 171 12.88 -2.58 7.45
CA TRP A 171 12.72 -1.51 8.45
C TRP A 171 11.69 -0.43 8.09
N CYS A 172 10.43 -0.58 8.55
CA CYS A 172 9.33 0.37 8.30
C CYS A 172 8.85 1.16 9.52
N GLY A 173 9.67 1.24 10.57
CA GLY A 173 9.37 1.96 11.81
C GLY A 173 9.08 1.04 13.00
N LEU A 174 8.95 1.64 14.19
CA LEU A 174 8.91 0.90 15.46
C LEU A 174 7.70 -0.03 15.57
N LYS A 175 6.51 0.43 15.15
CA LYS A 175 5.27 -0.37 15.17
C LYS A 175 5.41 -1.64 14.33
N CYS A 176 5.91 -1.51 13.11
CA CYS A 176 6.23 -2.66 12.25
C CYS A 176 7.25 -3.60 12.89
N PHE A 177 8.33 -3.02 13.43
CA PHE A 177 9.42 -3.76 14.02
C PHE A 177 8.93 -4.63 15.17
N MET A 178 8.20 -4.03 16.12
CA MET A 178 7.61 -4.74 17.26
C MET A 178 6.63 -5.82 16.80
N ARG A 179 5.78 -5.53 15.82
CA ARG A 179 4.85 -6.52 15.27
C ARG A 179 5.58 -7.74 14.71
N ASN A 180 6.59 -7.52 13.87
CA ASN A 180 7.34 -8.61 13.25
C ASN A 180 8.15 -9.39 14.28
N LEU A 181 8.75 -8.69 15.26
CA LEU A 181 9.48 -9.32 16.36
C LEU A 181 8.56 -10.22 17.18
N LEU A 182 7.38 -9.73 17.58
CA LEU A 182 6.38 -10.50 18.32
C LEU A 182 5.91 -11.74 17.57
N VAL A 183 5.72 -11.66 16.24
CA VAL A 183 5.38 -12.83 15.42
C VAL A 183 6.47 -13.90 15.50
N LEU A 184 7.75 -13.49 15.48
CA LEU A 184 8.89 -14.41 15.45
C LEU A 184 9.25 -14.98 16.82
N THR A 185 9.12 -14.20 17.90
CA THR A 185 9.56 -14.59 19.26
C THR A 185 8.42 -15.14 20.12
N ALA A 186 7.19 -14.67 19.91
CA ALA A 186 6.04 -14.97 20.75
C ALA A 186 4.81 -15.37 19.91
N TYR A 187 5.00 -16.30 18.97
CA TYR A 187 3.95 -16.70 18.01
C TYR A 187 2.59 -17.06 18.64
N PRO A 188 2.49 -17.88 19.71
CA PRO A 188 1.19 -18.22 20.30
C PRO A 188 0.43 -17.00 20.86
N VAL A 189 1.17 -16.07 21.47
CA VAL A 189 0.61 -14.82 22.00
C VAL A 189 0.15 -13.93 20.85
N SER A 190 0.99 -13.79 19.83
CA SER A 190 0.69 -13.05 18.60
C SER A 190 -0.53 -13.61 17.87
N LYS A 191 -0.63 -14.94 17.71
CA LYS A 191 -1.81 -15.61 17.10
C LYS A 191 -3.07 -15.21 17.85
N LYS A 192 -3.11 -15.39 19.18
CA LYS A 192 -4.29 -15.05 20.00
C LYS A 192 -4.69 -13.58 19.86
N TRP A 193 -3.72 -12.67 19.88
CA TRP A 193 -4.00 -11.23 19.75
C TRP A 193 -4.50 -10.86 18.35
N PHE A 194 -3.84 -11.35 17.30
CA PHE A 194 -4.21 -11.04 15.92
C PHE A 194 -5.51 -11.72 15.49
N SER A 195 -5.79 -12.96 15.91
CA SER A 195 -7.08 -13.61 15.64
C SER A 195 -8.24 -12.80 16.22
N LYS A 196 -8.07 -12.23 17.43
CA LYS A 196 -9.07 -11.32 18.02
C LYS A 196 -9.21 -10.03 17.20
N LYS A 197 -8.10 -9.41 16.80
CA LYS A 197 -8.11 -8.18 15.98
C LYS A 197 -8.83 -8.39 14.65
N TRP A 198 -8.55 -9.51 13.99
CA TRP A 198 -9.10 -9.85 12.68
C TRP A 198 -10.44 -10.58 12.73
N ARG A 199 -11.03 -10.76 13.93
CA ARG A 199 -12.28 -11.49 14.14
C ARG A 199 -12.24 -12.90 13.52
N VAL A 200 -11.06 -13.51 13.47
CA VAL A 200 -10.90 -14.91 13.10
C VAL A 200 -11.52 -15.71 14.24
N MET A 201 -12.62 -16.41 13.96
CA MET A 201 -13.23 -17.27 14.96
C MET A 201 -12.19 -18.30 15.43
N PRO A 202 -12.06 -18.55 16.75
CA PRO A 202 -11.28 -19.67 17.21
C PRO A 202 -11.83 -20.92 16.53
N GLU A 203 -10.95 -21.74 15.97
CA GLU A 203 -11.25 -23.00 15.29
C GLU A 203 -12.27 -23.83 16.11
N ALA A 204 -13.56 -23.65 15.83
CA ALA A 204 -14.51 -24.74 15.86
C ALA A 204 -14.40 -25.38 14.48
N TYR A 205 -14.31 -26.70 14.44
CA TYR A 205 -14.06 -27.55 13.26
C TYR A 205 -12.59 -27.81 12.93
N VAL A 206 -11.94 -28.55 13.85
CA VAL A 206 -11.24 -29.77 13.45
C VAL A 206 -12.25 -30.91 13.57
N VAL A 207 -12.67 -31.48 12.44
CA VAL A 207 -13.01 -32.91 12.30
C VAL A 207 -12.47 -33.36 10.95
#